data_AF-A0A1W1HEU7-F1
#
_entry.id   AF-A0A1W1HEU7-F1
#
_cell.length_a   1.000
_cell.length_b   1.000
_cell.length_c   1.000
_cell.angle_alpha   90.00
_cell.angle_beta   90.00
_cell.angle_gamma   90.00
#
_symmetry.space_group_name_H-M   'P 1'
#
loop_
_entity.id
_entity.type
_entity.pdbx_description
1 polymer ?
#
loop_
_entity_poly.entity_id
_entity_poly.type
_entity_poly.pdbx_seq_one_letter_code
_entity_poly.pdbx_strand_id
1 'polypeptide(L)'
;MKVDFPIFDRSKLKLLKLNHRQHDMRLDHVMDLRMSEPVVEPFTSIGQSIKQARDSCANVILMIGAHVIRSGVQRFIIDLMEKGMITCLAVNGAGLIHDFELALIGATTESVRKYLQNGQFGLWKETGIINDIIIDAAKNGCGAATAVGKYIEKQKLQGRNLSLLAAAKRLGILCTCHVSIGQDIVHEHPNCDGASWGASSYTDFLHFAAHLDNLQSGVIMNLGSAVMGPEVFLKALAMARNIAKQQEKQINQFTTLVTDLAPLPDEIMIEPPKTEHLYYFRPWKTLLSRSISSGSKSYYARMHHSKSVPQIWMATVEAEQNTE
;
A
#
# COMPACT_ATOMS: atom_id res chain seq x y z
N MET A 1 -20.38 32.62 12.14
CA MET A 1 -20.31 33.12 10.74
C MET A 1 -20.18 31.92 9.84
N LYS A 2 -21.14 31.68 8.93
CA LYS A 2 -20.89 30.78 7.80
C LYS A 2 -19.84 31.47 6.94
N VAL A 3 -18.68 30.86 6.82
CA VAL A 3 -17.68 31.32 5.87
C VAL A 3 -18.10 30.73 4.53
N ASP A 4 -18.84 31.51 3.74
CA ASP A 4 -19.34 31.11 2.42
C ASP A 4 -18.21 31.26 1.39
N PHE A 5 -17.28 30.31 1.39
CA PHE A 5 -16.38 30.12 0.25
C PHE A 5 -17.11 29.38 -0.87
N PRO A 6 -16.89 29.73 -2.15
CA PRO A 6 -17.52 29.02 -3.26
C PRO A 6 -17.08 27.55 -3.29
N ILE A 7 -18.05 26.64 -3.45
CA ILE A 7 -17.79 25.21 -3.68
C ILE A 7 -17.64 24.97 -5.18
N PHE A 8 -16.62 24.21 -5.57
CA PHE A 8 -16.41 23.83 -6.97
C PHE A 8 -17.55 22.92 -7.48
N ASP A 9 -18.22 23.32 -8.55
CA ASP A 9 -19.30 22.55 -9.16
C ASP A 9 -18.74 21.49 -10.12
N ARG A 10 -18.56 20.27 -9.58
CA ARG A 10 -18.04 19.12 -10.32
C ARG A 10 -18.92 18.68 -11.48
N SER A 11 -20.23 19.01 -11.50
CA SER A 11 -21.14 18.61 -12.59
C SER A 11 -20.75 19.22 -13.94
N LYS A 12 -19.96 20.30 -13.92
CA LYS A 12 -19.43 20.97 -15.12
C LYS A 12 -18.20 20.29 -15.71
N LEU A 13 -17.60 19.32 -15.01
CA LEU A 13 -16.42 18.61 -15.50
C LEU A 13 -16.78 17.70 -16.68
N LYS A 14 -15.92 17.71 -17.70
CA LYS A 14 -16.04 16.82 -18.86
C LYS A 14 -15.07 15.66 -18.70
N LEU A 15 -15.60 14.49 -18.38
CA LEU A 15 -14.81 13.26 -18.31
C LEU A 15 -14.67 12.66 -19.71
N LEU A 16 -13.44 12.32 -20.09
CA LEU A 16 -13.12 11.67 -21.37
C LEU A 16 -13.11 10.14 -21.22
N LYS A 17 -13.25 9.41 -22.33
CA LYS A 17 -13.10 7.95 -22.29
C LYS A 17 -11.65 7.59 -21.99
N LEU A 18 -11.43 6.64 -21.09
CA LEU A 18 -10.11 6.19 -20.64
C LEU A 18 -9.27 5.61 -21.78
N ASN A 19 -9.90 5.07 -22.83
CA ASN A 19 -9.20 4.60 -24.03
C ASN A 19 -8.61 5.74 -24.90
N HIS A 20 -9.00 7.00 -24.67
CA HIS A 20 -8.37 8.17 -25.29
C HIS A 20 -7.12 8.64 -24.52
N ARG A 21 -6.88 8.09 -23.32
CA ARG A 21 -5.69 8.39 -22.54
C ARG A 21 -4.48 7.65 -23.11
N GLN A 22 -3.35 8.34 -23.18
CA GLN A 22 -2.05 7.70 -23.39
C GLN A 22 -1.58 7.13 -22.05
N HIS A 23 -1.34 5.82 -22.03
CA HIS A 23 -0.92 5.10 -20.82
C HIS A 23 0.58 4.84 -20.85
N ASP A 24 1.26 5.15 -19.74
CA ASP A 24 2.71 5.00 -19.63
C ASP A 24 3.14 3.62 -19.09
N MET A 25 2.19 2.81 -18.62
CA MET A 25 2.43 1.44 -18.16
C MET A 25 1.36 0.50 -18.71
N ARG A 26 1.77 -0.69 -19.16
CA ARG A 26 0.89 -1.76 -19.66
C ARG A 26 1.28 -3.12 -19.04
N LEU A 27 0.49 -4.16 -19.27
CA LEU A 27 0.73 -5.49 -18.68
C LEU A 27 2.10 -6.10 -19.04
N ASP A 28 2.64 -5.79 -20.21
CA ASP A 28 3.96 -6.23 -20.67
C ASP A 28 5.13 -5.59 -19.90
N HIS A 29 4.89 -4.52 -19.14
CA HIS A 29 5.87 -3.92 -18.23
C HIS A 29 5.96 -4.67 -16.90
N VAL A 30 5.01 -5.58 -16.62
CA VAL A 30 5.05 -6.39 -15.40
C VAL A 30 6.14 -7.44 -15.55
N MET A 31 7.13 -7.36 -14.67
CA MET A 31 8.30 -8.21 -14.64
C MET A 31 7.93 -9.68 -14.43
N ASP A 32 8.66 -10.57 -15.09
CA ASP A 32 8.58 -12.00 -14.81
C ASP A 32 9.14 -12.31 -13.41
N LEU A 33 8.66 -13.40 -12.81
CA LEU A 33 9.06 -13.85 -11.48
C LEU A 33 10.46 -14.48 -11.50
N ARG A 34 11.49 -13.67 -11.72
CA ARG A 34 12.90 -14.07 -11.80
C ARG A 34 13.81 -12.98 -11.25
N MET A 35 14.87 -13.38 -10.56
CA MET A 35 15.97 -12.49 -10.16
C MET A 35 17.29 -13.18 -10.48
N SER A 36 18.23 -12.44 -11.09
CA SER A 36 19.57 -12.94 -11.45
C SER A 36 20.69 -12.41 -10.56
N GLU A 37 20.42 -11.35 -9.81
CA GLU A 37 21.38 -10.76 -8.87
C GLU A 37 21.32 -11.54 -7.54
N PRO A 38 22.43 -11.67 -6.79
CA PRO A 38 22.40 -12.25 -5.45
C PRO A 38 21.62 -11.37 -4.47
N VAL A 39 21.06 -12.00 -3.43
CA VAL A 39 20.43 -11.27 -2.33
C VAL A 39 21.50 -10.48 -1.55
N VAL A 40 21.21 -9.23 -1.22
CA VAL A 40 22.10 -8.35 -0.44
C VAL A 40 21.45 -7.92 0.87
N GLU A 41 22.25 -7.51 1.86
CA GLU A 41 21.70 -6.86 3.06
C GLU A 41 21.04 -5.51 2.70
N PRO A 42 19.95 -5.11 3.40
CA PRO A 42 19.33 -5.80 4.54
C PRO A 42 18.35 -6.92 4.16
N PHE A 43 18.21 -7.27 2.88
CA PHE A 43 17.15 -8.18 2.42
C PHE A 43 17.30 -9.60 2.95
N THR A 44 18.52 -10.12 3.07
CA THR A 44 18.79 -11.41 3.72
C THR A 44 18.21 -11.46 5.15
N SER A 45 18.50 -10.44 5.95
CA SER A 45 17.93 -10.29 7.31
C SER A 45 16.39 -10.21 7.32
N ILE A 46 15.82 -9.56 6.30
CA ILE A 46 14.36 -9.44 6.16
C ILE A 46 13.73 -10.77 5.76
N GLY A 47 14.32 -11.53 4.84
CA GLY A 47 13.82 -12.86 4.47
C GLY A 47 13.73 -13.78 5.68
N GLN A 48 14.79 -13.80 6.51
CA GLN A 48 14.80 -14.54 7.77
C GLN A 48 13.72 -14.06 8.76
N SER A 49 13.55 -12.72 8.89
CA SER A 49 12.53 -12.15 9.77
C SER A 49 11.11 -12.49 9.31
N ILE A 50 10.85 -12.48 8.01
CA ILE A 50 9.56 -12.88 7.43
C ILE A 50 9.30 -14.34 7.76
N LYS A 51 10.25 -15.24 7.49
CA LYS A 51 10.12 -16.65 7.80
C LYS A 51 9.83 -16.87 9.30
N GLN A 52 10.61 -16.28 10.19
CA GLN A 52 10.43 -16.41 11.64
C GLN A 52 9.05 -15.89 12.10
N ALA A 53 8.59 -14.78 11.53
CA ALA A 53 7.24 -14.27 11.79
C ALA A 53 6.18 -15.29 11.38
N ARG A 54 6.31 -15.90 10.19
CA ARG A 54 5.36 -16.92 9.71
C ARG A 54 5.40 -18.20 10.54
N ASP A 55 6.58 -18.70 10.92
CA ASP A 55 6.75 -19.85 11.83
C ASP A 55 6.06 -19.60 13.18
N SER A 56 6.08 -18.35 13.65
CA SER A 56 5.44 -17.93 14.90
C SER A 56 3.96 -17.55 14.73
N CYS A 57 3.37 -17.78 13.54
CA CYS A 57 2.04 -17.33 13.16
C CYS A 57 1.80 -15.82 13.27
N ALA A 58 2.85 -15.00 13.35
CA ALA A 58 2.81 -13.54 13.44
C ALA A 58 2.60 -12.88 12.07
N ASN A 59 2.00 -11.69 12.07
CA ASN A 59 1.63 -11.01 10.84
C ASN A 59 2.84 -10.44 10.09
N VAL A 60 2.77 -10.51 8.76
CA VAL A 60 3.70 -9.87 7.83
C VAL A 60 2.93 -8.88 6.96
N ILE A 61 3.12 -7.60 7.25
CA ILE A 61 2.32 -6.51 6.72
C ILE A 61 3.14 -5.75 5.69
N LEU A 62 2.59 -5.61 4.48
CA LEU A 62 3.18 -4.82 3.41
C LEU A 62 2.35 -3.56 3.16
N MET A 63 2.92 -2.39 3.39
CA MET A 63 2.34 -1.09 3.05
C MET A 63 3.01 -0.54 1.79
N ILE A 64 2.23 -0.17 0.78
CA ILE A 64 2.74 0.31 -0.50
C ILE A 64 2.13 1.64 -0.93
N GLY A 65 2.94 2.45 -1.62
CA GLY A 65 2.45 3.54 -2.47
C GLY A 65 2.25 3.10 -3.92
N ALA A 66 1.51 3.90 -4.68
CA ALA A 66 1.26 3.70 -6.11
C ALA A 66 2.49 3.39 -6.98
N HIS A 67 3.67 3.94 -6.63
CA HIS A 67 4.90 3.73 -7.42
C HIS A 67 5.40 2.28 -7.39
N VAL A 68 5.02 1.49 -6.37
CA VAL A 68 5.33 0.05 -6.32
C VAL A 68 4.56 -0.70 -7.40
N ILE A 69 3.26 -0.41 -7.56
CA ILE A 69 2.47 -1.00 -8.65
C ILE A 69 3.01 -0.57 -10.01
N ARG A 70 3.40 0.71 -10.12
CA ARG A 70 3.97 1.27 -11.36
C ARG A 70 5.35 0.73 -11.72
N SER A 71 6.05 0.08 -10.79
CA SER A 71 7.36 -0.53 -11.07
C SER A 71 7.28 -1.95 -11.62
N GLY A 72 6.09 -2.49 -11.88
CA GLY A 72 5.93 -3.77 -12.58
C GLY A 72 6.23 -5.01 -11.71
N VAL A 73 6.16 -4.90 -10.38
CA VAL A 73 6.58 -5.96 -9.44
C VAL A 73 5.42 -6.84 -8.92
N GLN A 74 4.25 -6.74 -9.54
CA GLN A 74 3.01 -7.38 -9.08
C GLN A 74 3.16 -8.88 -8.87
N ARG A 75 3.83 -9.59 -9.81
CA ARG A 75 4.02 -11.04 -9.72
C ARG A 75 4.77 -11.47 -8.46
N PHE A 76 5.80 -10.71 -8.07
CA PHE A 76 6.58 -11.00 -6.86
C PHE A 76 5.74 -10.84 -5.59
N ILE A 77 4.94 -9.78 -5.51
CA ILE A 77 4.05 -9.56 -4.36
C ILE A 77 2.96 -10.63 -4.32
N ILE A 78 2.37 -10.98 -5.46
CA ILE A 78 1.35 -12.03 -5.55
C ILE A 78 1.94 -13.38 -5.14
N ASP A 79 3.14 -13.75 -5.58
CA ASP A 79 3.78 -15.01 -5.20
C ASP A 79 4.06 -15.06 -3.68
N LEU A 80 4.54 -13.97 -3.08
CA LEU A 80 4.68 -13.87 -1.62
C LEU A 80 3.34 -14.00 -0.89
N MET A 81 2.26 -13.46 -1.44
CA MET A 81 0.91 -13.63 -0.90
C MET A 81 0.43 -15.08 -1.03
N GLU A 82 0.64 -15.73 -2.18
CA GLU A 82 0.28 -17.13 -2.44
C GLU A 82 1.02 -18.09 -1.50
N LYS A 83 2.27 -17.80 -1.18
CA LYS A 83 3.10 -18.52 -0.19
C LYS A 83 2.75 -18.19 1.26
N GLY A 84 1.81 -17.29 1.51
CA GLY A 84 1.45 -16.86 2.86
C GLY A 84 2.55 -16.05 3.57
N MET A 85 3.52 -15.51 2.83
CA MET A 85 4.62 -14.67 3.33
C MET A 85 4.21 -13.20 3.51
N ILE A 86 3.07 -12.80 2.94
CA ILE A 86 2.40 -11.53 3.22
C ILE A 86 0.99 -11.84 3.72
N THR A 87 0.64 -11.34 4.90
CA THR A 87 -0.67 -11.56 5.53
C THR A 87 -1.60 -10.35 5.46
N CYS A 88 -1.06 -9.17 5.16
CA CYS A 88 -1.82 -7.96 4.96
C CYS A 88 -1.16 -7.04 3.95
N LEU A 89 -1.96 -6.47 3.05
CA LEU A 89 -1.54 -5.47 2.08
C LEU A 89 -2.29 -4.14 2.31
N ALA A 90 -1.57 -3.07 2.63
CA ALA A 90 -2.16 -1.73 2.75
C ALA A 90 -1.72 -0.83 1.59
N VAL A 91 -2.67 -0.18 0.92
CA VAL A 91 -2.43 0.70 -0.23
C VAL A 91 -2.97 2.10 0.02
N ASN A 92 -2.49 3.09 -0.75
CA ASN A 92 -3.12 4.40 -0.82
C ASN A 92 -4.16 4.43 -1.94
N GLY A 93 -5.00 5.47 -2.00
CA GLY A 93 -6.02 5.62 -3.04
C GLY A 93 -5.47 5.51 -4.45
N ALA A 94 -4.35 6.18 -4.74
CA ALA A 94 -3.65 6.07 -6.02
C ALA A 94 -3.24 4.61 -6.33
N GLY A 95 -2.74 3.85 -5.36
CA GLY A 95 -2.41 2.44 -5.53
C GLY A 95 -3.63 1.60 -5.90
N LEU A 96 -4.76 1.82 -5.23
CA LEU A 96 -6.03 1.18 -5.56
C LEU A 96 -6.48 1.51 -7.00
N ILE A 97 -6.35 2.77 -7.43
CA ILE A 97 -6.72 3.21 -8.77
C ILE A 97 -5.82 2.55 -9.83
N HIS A 98 -4.50 2.56 -9.63
CA HIS A 98 -3.58 1.94 -10.58
C HIS A 98 -3.80 0.43 -10.70
N ASP A 99 -4.06 -0.26 -9.59
CA ASP A 99 -4.38 -1.68 -9.58
C ASP A 99 -5.69 -1.98 -10.34
N PHE A 100 -6.72 -1.17 -10.10
CA PHE A 100 -8.02 -1.29 -10.77
C PHE A 100 -7.92 -1.02 -12.27
N GLU A 101 -7.23 0.04 -12.70
CA GLU A 101 -7.05 0.34 -14.13
C GLU A 101 -6.28 -0.78 -14.85
N LEU A 102 -5.21 -1.29 -14.23
CA LEU A 102 -4.45 -2.40 -14.77
C LEU A 102 -5.33 -3.65 -14.93
N ALA A 103 -6.20 -3.92 -13.95
CA ALA A 103 -7.17 -5.01 -14.04
C ALA A 103 -8.20 -4.79 -15.15
N LEU A 104 -8.72 -3.56 -15.28
CA LEU A 104 -9.82 -3.21 -16.18
C LEU A 104 -9.40 -3.21 -17.65
N ILE A 105 -8.28 -2.55 -17.97
CA ILE A 105 -7.87 -2.30 -19.36
C ILE A 105 -6.46 -2.80 -19.70
N GLY A 106 -5.74 -3.40 -18.75
CA GLY A 106 -4.37 -3.84 -18.97
C GLY A 106 -3.35 -2.71 -19.12
N ALA A 107 -3.70 -1.50 -18.64
CA ALA A 107 -2.84 -0.33 -18.71
C ALA A 107 -3.17 0.68 -17.60
N THR A 108 -2.20 1.49 -17.20
CA THR A 108 -2.35 2.53 -16.19
C THR A 108 -1.27 3.60 -16.33
N THR A 109 -1.30 4.62 -15.47
CA THR A 109 -0.41 5.79 -15.45
C THR A 109 -0.70 6.77 -16.58
N GLU A 110 -0.63 8.06 -16.24
CA GLU A 110 -0.75 9.14 -17.19
C GLU A 110 0.30 10.22 -16.92
N SER A 111 0.64 10.98 -17.95
CA SER A 111 1.53 12.13 -17.81
C SER A 111 0.81 13.30 -17.13
N VAL A 112 1.15 13.55 -15.87
CA VAL A 112 0.67 14.72 -15.11
C VAL A 112 0.88 16.00 -15.90
N ARG A 113 2.10 16.23 -16.41
CA ARG A 113 2.46 17.45 -17.15
C ARG A 113 1.54 17.67 -18.37
N LYS A 114 1.30 16.62 -19.15
CA LYS A 114 0.50 16.69 -20.39
C LYS A 114 -0.97 16.99 -20.09
N TYR A 115 -1.57 16.27 -19.16
CA TYR A 115 -3.01 16.34 -18.94
C TYR A 115 -3.41 17.48 -18.01
N LEU A 116 -2.54 17.92 -17.10
CA LEU A 116 -2.80 19.07 -16.24
C LEU A 116 -2.89 20.36 -17.05
N GLN A 117 -2.02 20.54 -18.05
CA GLN A 117 -2.03 21.71 -18.94
C GLN A 117 -3.35 21.86 -19.72
N ASN A 118 -4.03 20.74 -19.99
CA ASN A 118 -5.29 20.71 -20.74
C ASN A 118 -6.53 20.56 -19.83
N GLY A 119 -6.37 20.57 -18.50
CA GLY A 119 -7.47 20.38 -17.55
C GLY A 119 -8.14 19.01 -17.65
N GLN A 120 -7.38 17.96 -17.94
CA GLN A 120 -7.88 16.59 -18.19
C GLN A 120 -7.29 15.55 -17.22
N PHE A 121 -6.30 15.94 -16.40
CA PHE A 121 -5.62 15.01 -15.51
C PHE A 121 -6.62 14.36 -14.57
N GLY A 122 -6.70 13.02 -14.57
CA GLY A 122 -7.63 12.29 -13.72
C GLY A 122 -9.10 12.23 -14.18
N LEU A 123 -9.49 12.99 -15.21
CA LEU A 123 -10.89 13.12 -15.65
C LEU A 123 -11.27 12.06 -16.70
N TRP A 124 -11.22 10.80 -16.30
CA TRP A 124 -11.51 9.64 -17.16
C TRP A 124 -12.79 8.92 -16.70
N LYS A 125 -13.73 8.66 -17.60
CA LYS A 125 -15.07 8.14 -17.25
C LYS A 125 -15.01 6.80 -16.51
N GLU A 126 -14.19 5.87 -17.00
CA GLU A 126 -14.16 4.49 -16.53
C GLU A 126 -13.54 4.34 -15.12
N THR A 127 -12.69 5.28 -14.68
CA THR A 127 -12.20 5.26 -13.28
C THR A 127 -13.29 5.66 -12.28
N GLY A 128 -14.36 6.31 -12.75
CA GLY A 128 -15.56 6.63 -11.95
C GLY A 128 -16.31 5.40 -11.43
N ILE A 129 -16.11 4.22 -12.03
CA ILE A 129 -16.66 2.93 -11.55
C ILE A 129 -16.21 2.66 -10.10
N ILE A 130 -15.00 3.13 -9.72
CA ILE A 130 -14.50 2.99 -8.35
C ILE A 130 -15.43 3.69 -7.37
N ASN A 131 -15.90 4.90 -7.66
CA ASN A 131 -16.81 5.63 -6.78
C ASN A 131 -18.13 4.87 -6.58
N ASP A 132 -18.67 4.25 -7.62
CA ASP A 132 -19.89 3.45 -7.53
C ASP A 132 -19.67 2.23 -6.61
N ILE A 133 -18.52 1.56 -6.74
CA ILE A 133 -18.12 0.45 -5.84
C ILE A 133 -18.01 0.94 -4.39
N ILE A 134 -17.42 2.11 -4.15
CA ILE A 134 -17.24 2.67 -2.80
C ILE A 134 -18.56 3.08 -2.16
N ILE A 135 -19.50 3.64 -2.92
CA ILE A 135 -20.85 3.95 -2.44
C ILE A 135 -21.54 2.69 -1.95
N ASP A 136 -21.45 1.60 -2.72
CA ASP A 136 -22.02 0.32 -2.30
C ASP A 136 -21.23 -0.33 -1.16
N ALA A 137 -19.91 -0.16 -1.10
CA ALA A 137 -19.09 -0.63 0.01
C ALA A 137 -19.51 0.02 1.34
N ALA A 138 -19.70 1.34 1.34
CA ALA A 138 -20.10 2.10 2.51
C ALA A 138 -21.48 1.65 3.05
N LYS A 139 -22.46 1.43 2.17
CA LYS A 139 -23.78 0.92 2.55
C LYS A 139 -23.72 -0.45 3.24
N ASN A 140 -22.73 -1.26 2.89
CA ASN A 140 -22.55 -2.62 3.37
C ASN A 140 -21.49 -2.75 4.49
N GLY A 141 -20.95 -1.63 4.98
CA GLY A 141 -19.88 -1.65 5.99
C GLY A 141 -18.61 -2.38 5.52
N CYS A 142 -18.30 -2.30 4.22
CA CYS A 142 -17.14 -2.96 3.63
C CYS A 142 -15.99 -1.97 3.42
N GLY A 143 -14.77 -2.44 3.66
CA GLY A 143 -13.54 -1.72 3.33
C GLY A 143 -13.40 -1.44 1.83
N ALA A 144 -12.76 -0.32 1.49
CA ALA A 144 -12.59 0.14 0.11
C ALA A 144 -11.76 -0.83 -0.74
N ALA A 145 -10.58 -1.24 -0.26
CA ALA A 145 -9.71 -2.18 -0.97
C ALA A 145 -10.40 -3.54 -1.17
N THR A 146 -11.05 -4.04 -0.12
CA THR A 146 -11.81 -5.30 -0.16
C THR A 146 -12.95 -5.25 -1.19
N ALA A 147 -13.70 -4.15 -1.24
CA ALA A 147 -14.79 -3.99 -2.19
C ALA A 147 -14.31 -3.95 -3.64
N VAL A 148 -13.23 -3.23 -3.92
CA VAL A 148 -12.64 -3.15 -5.26
C VAL A 148 -12.05 -4.50 -5.70
N GLY A 149 -11.29 -5.18 -4.83
CA GLY A 149 -10.78 -6.53 -5.11
C GLY A 149 -11.91 -7.54 -5.40
N LYS A 150 -13.00 -7.48 -4.63
CA LYS A 150 -14.22 -8.28 -4.87
C LYS A 150 -14.85 -7.97 -6.22
N TYR A 151 -14.92 -6.71 -6.60
CA TYR A 151 -15.47 -6.30 -7.90
C TYR A 151 -14.61 -6.85 -9.05
N ILE A 152 -13.28 -6.66 -8.99
CA ILE A 152 -12.34 -7.12 -10.03
C ILE A 152 -12.50 -8.64 -10.27
N GLU A 153 -12.54 -9.42 -9.19
CA GLU A 153 -12.75 -10.87 -9.28
C GLU A 153 -14.13 -11.24 -9.82
N LYS A 154 -15.19 -10.62 -9.29
CA LYS A 154 -16.57 -10.93 -9.69
C LYS A 154 -16.83 -10.62 -11.17
N GLN A 155 -16.30 -9.50 -11.66
CA GLN A 155 -16.45 -9.09 -13.06
C GLN A 155 -15.49 -9.79 -14.01
N LYS A 156 -14.57 -10.61 -13.49
CA LYS A 156 -13.55 -11.33 -14.27
C LYS A 156 -12.77 -10.40 -15.20
N LEU A 157 -12.35 -9.24 -14.68
CA LEU A 157 -11.62 -8.24 -15.49
C LEU A 157 -10.34 -8.85 -16.11
N GLN A 158 -9.98 -8.39 -17.29
CA GLN A 158 -8.93 -8.99 -18.12
C GLN A 158 -7.58 -9.13 -17.38
N GLY A 159 -7.18 -8.09 -16.65
CA GLY A 159 -5.91 -8.04 -15.91
C GLY A 159 -5.97 -8.58 -14.48
N ARG A 160 -7.07 -9.22 -14.04
CA ARG A 160 -7.27 -9.61 -12.63
C ARG A 160 -6.16 -10.50 -12.04
N ASN A 161 -5.47 -11.28 -12.87
CA ASN A 161 -4.38 -12.15 -12.41
C ASN A 161 -3.14 -11.36 -11.97
N LEU A 162 -3.03 -10.09 -12.38
CA LEU A 162 -1.93 -9.19 -12.01
C LEU A 162 -2.40 -8.08 -11.04
N SER A 163 -3.67 -8.09 -10.63
CA SER A 163 -4.19 -7.18 -9.61
C SER A 163 -3.89 -7.72 -8.21
N LEU A 164 -3.27 -6.88 -7.39
CA LEU A 164 -2.97 -7.18 -5.99
C LEU A 164 -4.25 -7.24 -5.16
N LEU A 165 -5.22 -6.36 -5.45
CA LEU A 165 -6.51 -6.35 -4.74
C LEU A 165 -7.33 -7.60 -5.04
N ALA A 166 -7.32 -8.04 -6.29
CA ALA A 166 -7.97 -9.27 -6.73
C ALA A 166 -7.28 -10.50 -6.13
N ALA A 167 -5.94 -10.53 -6.13
CA ALA A 167 -5.16 -11.59 -5.48
C ALA A 167 -5.48 -11.69 -3.98
N ALA A 168 -5.50 -10.56 -3.26
CA ALA A 168 -5.86 -10.54 -1.85
C ALA A 168 -7.26 -11.11 -1.62
N LYS A 169 -8.22 -10.75 -2.48
CA LYS A 169 -9.58 -11.30 -2.42
C LYS A 169 -9.62 -12.82 -2.67
N ARG A 170 -8.87 -13.34 -3.66
CA ARG A 170 -8.81 -14.78 -3.96
C ARG A 170 -8.21 -15.59 -2.81
N LEU A 171 -7.17 -15.04 -2.18
CA LEU A 171 -6.39 -15.71 -1.14
C LEU A 171 -6.96 -15.51 0.27
N GLY A 172 -7.97 -14.65 0.44
CA GLY A 172 -8.50 -14.31 1.76
C GLY A 172 -7.54 -13.49 2.62
N ILE A 173 -6.60 -12.78 1.99
CA ILE A 173 -5.63 -11.90 2.65
C ILE A 173 -6.28 -10.53 2.89
N LEU A 174 -6.04 -9.96 4.08
CA LEU A 174 -6.54 -8.63 4.39
C LEU A 174 -5.89 -7.61 3.45
N CYS A 175 -6.72 -6.83 2.77
CA CYS A 175 -6.25 -5.68 2.01
C CYS A 175 -7.04 -4.43 2.37
N THR A 176 -6.31 -3.33 2.61
CA THR A 176 -6.86 -2.05 3.09
C THR A 176 -6.43 -0.89 2.20
N CYS A 177 -7.31 0.10 2.01
CA CYS A 177 -7.00 1.33 1.30
C CYS A 177 -7.23 2.55 2.20
N HIS A 178 -6.17 3.33 2.41
CA HIS A 178 -6.19 4.53 3.24
C HIS A 178 -6.12 5.78 2.35
N VAL A 179 -7.24 6.47 2.21
CA VAL A 179 -7.37 7.62 1.30
C VAL A 179 -7.16 8.95 2.01
N SER A 180 -6.57 9.90 1.31
CA SER A 180 -6.66 11.32 1.65
C SER A 180 -7.67 11.96 0.70
N ILE A 181 -8.81 12.40 1.22
CA ILE A 181 -9.86 12.98 0.37
C ILE A 181 -9.30 14.22 -0.34
N GLY A 182 -9.45 14.25 -1.67
CA GLY A 182 -8.90 15.29 -2.55
C GLY A 182 -7.49 15.02 -3.10
N GLN A 183 -6.83 13.91 -2.70
CA GLN A 183 -5.53 13.54 -3.26
C GLN A 183 -5.63 12.68 -4.52
N ASP A 184 -6.66 11.84 -4.60
CA ASP A 184 -6.83 10.86 -5.68
C ASP A 184 -7.81 11.33 -6.78
N ILE A 185 -7.53 10.99 -8.04
CA ILE A 185 -8.23 11.49 -9.23
C ILE A 185 -9.74 11.22 -9.24
N VAL A 186 -10.19 10.15 -8.58
CA VAL A 186 -11.61 9.77 -8.50
C VAL A 186 -12.42 10.73 -7.65
N HIS A 187 -11.79 11.51 -6.75
CA HIS A 187 -12.48 12.49 -5.93
C HIS A 187 -12.99 13.69 -6.74
N GLU A 188 -12.34 13.96 -7.88
CA GLU A 188 -12.70 15.04 -8.80
C GLU A 188 -14.06 14.77 -9.47
N HIS A 189 -14.46 13.50 -9.58
CA HIS A 189 -15.58 13.10 -10.42
C HIS A 189 -16.94 13.52 -9.85
N PRO A 190 -17.95 13.82 -10.70
CA PRO A 190 -19.29 14.17 -10.26
C PRO A 190 -19.95 13.11 -9.35
N ASN A 191 -19.65 11.83 -9.57
CA ASN A 191 -20.22 10.72 -8.80
C ASN A 191 -19.46 10.40 -7.50
N CYS A 192 -18.38 11.13 -7.15
CA CYS A 192 -17.70 10.89 -5.87
C CYS A 192 -18.55 11.41 -4.70
N ASP A 193 -18.84 10.50 -3.77
CA ASP A 193 -19.37 10.81 -2.45
C ASP A 193 -18.27 10.68 -1.38
N GLY A 194 -17.88 11.82 -0.79
CA GLY A 194 -16.83 11.87 0.22
C GLY A 194 -17.21 11.13 1.52
N ALA A 195 -18.51 11.04 1.84
CA ALA A 195 -18.97 10.30 3.01
C ALA A 195 -18.74 8.80 2.84
N SER A 196 -19.05 8.26 1.66
CA SER A 196 -18.81 6.85 1.32
C SER A 196 -17.32 6.49 1.31
N TRP A 197 -16.46 7.36 0.76
CA TRP A 197 -15.00 7.18 0.84
C TRP A 197 -14.49 7.21 2.28
N GLY A 198 -14.95 8.17 3.08
CA GLY A 198 -14.61 8.26 4.49
C GLY A 198 -15.01 7.01 5.27
N ALA A 199 -16.25 6.54 5.09
CA ALA A 199 -16.76 5.34 5.76
C ALA A 199 -15.99 4.06 5.37
N SER A 200 -15.77 3.85 4.07
CA SER A 200 -15.09 2.66 3.57
C SER A 200 -13.60 2.64 3.93
N SER A 201 -12.91 3.79 3.84
CA SER A 201 -11.51 3.89 4.23
C SER A 201 -11.30 3.80 5.75
N TYR A 202 -12.25 4.31 6.54
CA TYR A 202 -12.24 4.13 8.00
C TYR A 202 -12.48 2.67 8.39
N THR A 203 -13.36 1.96 7.68
CA THR A 203 -13.56 0.51 7.86
C THR A 203 -12.25 -0.24 7.61
N ASP A 204 -11.56 0.07 6.51
CA ASP A 204 -10.22 -0.46 6.20
C ASP A 204 -9.19 -0.14 7.32
N PHE A 205 -9.21 1.08 7.87
CA PHE A 205 -8.37 1.47 9.01
C PHE A 205 -8.63 0.63 10.26
N LEU A 206 -9.89 0.35 10.59
CA LEU A 206 -10.23 -0.47 11.76
C LEU A 206 -9.81 -1.93 11.56
N HIS A 207 -9.98 -2.49 10.36
CA HIS A 207 -9.44 -3.82 10.05
C HIS A 207 -7.92 -3.86 10.14
N PHE A 208 -7.23 -2.84 9.62
CA PHE A 208 -5.78 -2.73 9.73
C PHE A 208 -5.34 -2.68 11.20
N ALA A 209 -5.98 -1.86 12.03
CA ALA A 209 -5.68 -1.75 13.46
C ALA A 209 -5.92 -3.07 14.21
N ALA A 210 -7.02 -3.79 13.91
CA ALA A 210 -7.28 -5.11 14.48
C ALA A 210 -6.21 -6.13 14.07
N HIS A 211 -5.73 -6.06 12.82
CA HIS A 211 -4.67 -6.94 12.34
C HIS A 211 -3.32 -6.67 13.03
N LEU A 212 -3.09 -5.50 13.62
CA LEU A 212 -1.85 -5.25 14.37
C LEU A 212 -1.78 -5.97 15.73
N ASP A 213 -2.89 -6.55 16.23
CA ASP A 213 -2.89 -7.29 17.50
C ASP A 213 -1.90 -8.48 17.48
N ASN A 214 -1.69 -9.07 16.29
CA ASN A 214 -0.77 -10.18 16.08
C ASN A 214 0.54 -9.74 15.38
N LEU A 215 1.00 -8.52 15.67
CA LEU A 215 2.28 -8.00 15.15
C LEU A 215 3.48 -8.36 16.02
N GLN A 216 3.29 -8.86 17.25
CA GLN A 216 4.43 -9.31 18.08
C GLN A 216 5.18 -10.44 17.34
N SER A 217 6.50 -10.32 17.25
CA SER A 217 7.41 -11.14 16.42
C SER A 217 7.14 -11.06 14.90
N GLY A 218 6.30 -10.13 14.46
CA GLY A 218 5.91 -9.93 13.08
C GLY A 218 6.86 -9.03 12.29
N VAL A 219 6.48 -8.75 11.04
CA VAL A 219 7.21 -7.86 10.14
C VAL A 219 6.28 -6.80 9.59
N ILE A 220 6.75 -5.55 9.53
CA ILE A 220 6.08 -4.48 8.79
C ILE A 220 7.02 -3.83 7.77
N MET A 221 6.60 -3.84 6.51
CA MET A 221 7.36 -3.29 5.41
C MET A 221 6.63 -2.09 4.81
N ASN A 222 7.36 -1.03 4.50
CA ASN A 222 6.84 0.18 3.88
C ASN A 222 7.63 0.53 2.63
N LEU A 223 6.99 0.36 1.47
CA LEU A 223 7.60 0.54 0.16
C LEU A 223 6.91 1.72 -0.55
N GLY A 224 7.63 2.84 -0.70
CA GLY A 224 7.15 3.97 -1.51
C GLY A 224 5.94 4.72 -0.94
N SER A 225 5.68 4.60 0.37
CA SER A 225 4.62 5.34 1.07
C SER A 225 5.24 6.29 2.10
N ALA A 226 5.25 7.59 1.75
CA ALA A 226 5.97 8.62 2.50
C ALA A 226 5.18 9.22 3.68
N VAL A 227 3.85 9.19 3.65
CA VAL A 227 2.99 9.77 4.70
C VAL A 227 1.93 8.78 5.14
N MET A 228 1.13 8.26 4.20
CA MET A 228 0.01 7.35 4.49
C MET A 228 0.43 6.17 5.37
N GLY A 229 1.43 5.38 4.93
CA GLY A 229 1.83 4.14 5.60
C GLY A 229 2.32 4.41 7.03
N PRO A 230 3.34 5.25 7.21
CA PRO A 230 3.82 5.63 8.54
C PRO A 230 2.73 6.19 9.45
N GLU A 231 1.92 7.14 8.97
CA GLU A 231 0.94 7.80 9.83
C GLU A 231 -0.24 6.89 10.19
N VAL A 232 -0.73 6.06 9.26
CA VAL A 232 -1.77 5.04 9.52
C VAL A 232 -1.25 4.02 10.53
N PHE A 233 -0.06 3.47 10.29
CA PHE A 233 0.56 2.51 11.18
C PHE A 233 0.72 3.05 12.59
N LEU A 234 1.18 4.29 12.75
CA LEU A 234 1.36 4.90 14.06
C LEU A 234 0.07 4.93 14.89
N LYS A 235 -1.07 5.28 14.28
CA LYS A 235 -2.35 5.39 15.00
C LYS A 235 -2.93 4.00 15.28
N ALA A 236 -2.87 3.11 14.28
CA ALA A 236 -3.29 1.73 14.42
C ALA A 236 -2.48 1.01 15.52
N LEU A 237 -1.15 1.18 15.55
CA LEU A 237 -0.28 0.59 16.55
C LEU A 237 -0.58 1.14 17.95
N ALA A 238 -0.86 2.44 18.07
CA ALA A 238 -1.26 3.03 19.33
C ALA A 238 -2.57 2.42 19.86
N MET A 239 -3.56 2.21 18.99
CA MET A 239 -4.81 1.53 19.34
C MET A 239 -4.58 0.08 19.76
N ALA A 240 -3.82 -0.69 18.98
CA ALA A 240 -3.51 -2.09 19.26
C ALA A 240 -2.74 -2.23 20.59
N ARG A 241 -1.70 -1.42 20.81
CA ARG A 241 -0.94 -1.39 22.08
C ARG A 241 -1.81 -1.01 23.27
N ASN A 242 -2.77 -0.10 23.09
CA ASN A 242 -3.69 0.30 24.15
C ASN A 242 -4.56 -0.90 24.62
N ILE A 243 -5.04 -1.72 23.68
CA ILE A 243 -5.80 -2.94 23.99
C ILE A 243 -4.89 -4.02 24.56
N ALA A 244 -3.74 -4.29 23.93
CA ALA A 244 -2.79 -5.30 24.38
C ALA A 244 -2.36 -5.06 25.84
N LYS A 245 -2.09 -3.81 26.22
CA LYS A 245 -1.74 -3.44 27.59
C LYS A 245 -2.83 -3.78 28.60
N GLN A 246 -4.11 -3.63 28.24
CA GLN A 246 -5.24 -3.99 29.11
C GLN A 246 -5.37 -5.50 29.31
N GLN A 247 -4.81 -6.30 28.39
CA GLN A 247 -4.79 -7.76 28.44
C GLN A 247 -3.45 -8.32 28.92
N GLU A 248 -2.58 -7.48 29.49
CA GLU A 248 -1.22 -7.86 29.92
C GLU A 248 -0.33 -8.43 28.78
N LYS A 249 -0.67 -8.12 27.53
CA LYS A 249 0.10 -8.44 26.32
C LYS A 249 0.96 -7.26 25.89
N GLN A 250 1.93 -7.54 25.02
CA GLN A 250 2.83 -6.52 24.47
C GLN A 250 2.94 -6.64 22.95
N ILE A 251 3.06 -5.49 22.28
CA ILE A 251 3.34 -5.38 20.84
C ILE A 251 4.56 -4.45 20.70
N ASN A 252 5.74 -4.97 20.99
CA ASN A 252 6.97 -4.20 21.17
C ASN A 252 8.23 -4.87 20.58
N GLN A 253 8.10 -6.06 20.01
CA GLN A 253 9.18 -6.73 19.28
C GLN A 253 8.65 -7.12 17.90
N PHE A 254 9.09 -6.42 16.88
CA PHE A 254 8.82 -6.74 15.47
C PHE A 254 9.94 -6.17 14.60
N THR A 255 10.04 -6.66 13.37
CA THR A 255 11.01 -6.16 12.39
C THR A 255 10.36 -5.16 11.45
N THR A 256 11.05 -4.08 11.10
CA THR A 256 10.61 -3.13 10.08
C THR A 256 11.55 -3.06 8.88
N LEU A 257 11.00 -2.88 7.68
CA LEU A 257 11.75 -2.53 6.48
C LEU A 257 11.14 -1.27 5.86
N VAL A 258 11.98 -0.31 5.53
CA VAL A 258 11.62 0.81 4.65
C VAL A 258 12.49 0.75 3.39
N THR A 259 11.85 0.79 2.22
CA THR A 259 12.57 0.97 0.95
C THR A 259 12.16 2.30 0.32
N ASP A 260 13.13 3.18 0.09
CA ASP A 260 12.94 4.49 -0.53
C ASP A 260 14.24 4.90 -1.27
N LEU A 261 14.31 6.12 -1.80
CA LEU A 261 15.52 6.67 -2.42
C LEU A 261 16.18 7.77 -1.59
N ALA A 262 15.53 8.21 -0.50
CA ALA A 262 16.08 9.20 0.42
C ALA A 262 17.48 8.78 0.95
N PRO A 263 18.50 9.64 0.87
CA PRO A 263 19.78 9.33 1.50
C PRO A 263 19.63 9.46 3.03
N LEU A 264 19.71 8.35 3.75
CA LEU A 264 19.69 8.30 5.21
C LEU A 264 21.10 7.96 5.74
N PRO A 265 21.46 8.41 6.96
CA PRO A 265 22.68 7.97 7.64
C PRO A 265 22.58 6.50 8.06
N ASP A 266 23.71 5.88 8.42
CA ASP A 266 23.75 4.49 8.91
C ASP A 266 22.96 4.33 10.24
N GLU A 267 22.98 5.36 11.09
CA GLU A 267 22.27 5.40 12.37
C GLU A 267 20.78 5.78 12.21
N ILE A 268 20.02 4.91 11.54
CA ILE A 268 18.58 5.11 11.26
C ILE A 268 17.67 5.06 12.51
N MET A 269 18.21 4.66 13.66
CA MET A 269 17.48 4.56 14.92
C MET A 269 17.32 5.91 15.64
N ILE A 270 18.14 6.91 15.28
CA ILE A 270 18.09 8.24 15.87
C ILE A 270 17.18 9.14 15.03
N GLU A 271 16.31 9.91 15.68
CA GLU A 271 15.41 10.84 14.97
C GLU A 271 16.23 11.99 14.34
N PRO A 272 15.95 12.39 13.08
CA PRO A 272 16.58 13.55 12.47
C PRO A 272 16.36 14.84 13.28
N PRO A 273 17.36 15.74 13.38
CA PRO A 273 17.19 17.04 14.00
C PRO A 273 16.07 17.86 13.34
N LYS A 274 15.34 18.66 14.14
CA LYS A 274 14.26 19.55 13.64
C LYS A 274 14.71 20.58 12.60
N THR A 275 16.01 20.84 12.53
CA THR A 275 16.65 21.79 11.63
C THR A 275 16.96 21.20 10.25
N GLU A 276 16.81 19.89 10.06
CA GLU A 276 17.13 19.20 8.81
C GLU A 276 15.89 18.86 7.99
N HIS A 277 16.02 18.85 6.66
CA HIS A 277 14.89 18.54 5.77
C HIS A 277 14.34 17.12 5.97
N LEU A 278 15.19 16.17 6.38
CA LEU A 278 14.79 14.79 6.69
C LEU A 278 13.89 14.69 7.92
N TYR A 279 13.76 15.75 8.73
CA TYR A 279 12.77 15.83 9.82
C TYR A 279 11.32 15.60 9.35
N TYR A 280 11.03 15.86 8.07
CA TYR A 280 9.70 15.65 7.50
C TYR A 280 9.53 14.25 6.88
N PHE A 281 10.60 13.45 6.81
CA PHE A 281 10.56 12.10 6.25
C PHE A 281 9.96 11.10 7.26
N ARG A 282 8.65 10.86 7.15
CA ARG A 282 7.89 10.04 8.10
C ARG A 282 8.33 8.58 8.20
N PRO A 283 8.79 7.90 7.13
CA PRO A 283 9.24 6.52 7.23
C PRO A 283 10.39 6.38 8.23
N TRP A 284 11.38 7.26 8.21
CA TRP A 284 12.47 7.25 9.19
C TRP A 284 11.94 7.48 10.60
N LYS A 285 11.18 8.56 10.81
CA LYS A 285 10.67 8.92 12.13
C LYS A 285 9.78 7.87 12.76
N THR A 286 8.97 7.19 11.97
CA THR A 286 7.93 6.31 12.52
C THR A 286 8.38 4.87 12.52
N LEU A 287 8.84 4.36 11.37
CA LEU A 287 9.08 2.94 11.18
C LEU A 287 10.52 2.55 11.50
N LEU A 288 11.48 3.47 11.41
CA LEU A 288 12.88 3.17 11.70
C LEU A 288 13.30 3.58 13.12
N SER A 289 12.64 4.56 13.74
CA SER A 289 12.96 5.02 15.10
C SER A 289 11.80 4.89 16.10
N ARG A 290 10.77 5.75 16.06
CA ARG A 290 9.78 5.88 17.16
C ARG A 290 8.98 4.63 17.50
N SER A 291 8.68 3.78 16.53
CA SER A 291 7.88 2.57 16.78
C SER A 291 8.71 1.40 17.33
N ILE A 292 10.04 1.52 17.27
CA ILE A 292 11.01 0.51 17.65
C ILE A 292 11.30 0.64 19.16
N SER A 293 10.93 -0.39 19.90
CA SER A 293 11.26 -0.55 21.32
C SER A 293 12.44 -1.52 21.49
N SER A 294 12.96 -1.64 22.72
CA SER A 294 14.01 -2.62 23.05
C SER A 294 13.61 -4.02 22.57
N GLY A 295 14.37 -4.57 21.62
CA GLY A 295 14.14 -5.89 21.00
C GLY A 295 13.53 -5.87 19.59
N SER A 296 13.03 -4.74 19.09
CA SER A 296 12.63 -4.59 17.69
C SER A 296 13.85 -4.31 16.80
N LYS A 297 13.77 -4.68 15.51
CA LYS A 297 14.81 -4.41 14.50
C LYS A 297 14.24 -3.50 13.41
N SER A 298 15.03 -2.59 12.88
CA SER A 298 14.63 -1.77 11.74
C SER A 298 15.71 -1.78 10.67
N TYR A 299 15.26 -1.78 9.42
CA TYR A 299 16.13 -1.83 8.26
C TYR A 299 15.70 -0.80 7.22
N TYR A 300 16.69 -0.17 6.59
CA TYR A 300 16.49 0.75 5.48
C TYR A 300 17.24 0.25 4.25
N ALA A 301 16.57 0.22 3.10
CA ALA A 301 17.20 -0.07 1.82
C ALA A 301 16.97 1.09 0.84
N ARG A 302 18.05 1.75 0.45
CA ARG A 302 18.01 2.81 -0.56
C ARG A 302 17.99 2.21 -1.96
N MET A 303 16.80 1.86 -2.47
CA MET A 303 16.69 1.08 -3.71
C MET A 303 15.35 1.31 -4.42
N HIS A 304 15.37 1.31 -5.76
CA HIS A 304 14.16 1.34 -6.57
C HIS A 304 13.30 0.09 -6.35
N HIS A 305 11.98 0.23 -6.35
CA HIS A 305 11.06 -0.89 -6.10
C HIS A 305 11.16 -2.04 -7.10
N SER A 306 11.50 -1.75 -8.35
CA SER A 306 11.79 -2.78 -9.38
C SER A 306 13.00 -3.65 -9.05
N LYS A 307 13.82 -3.27 -8.07
CA LYS A 307 14.94 -4.06 -7.54
C LYS A 307 14.68 -4.54 -6.12
N SER A 308 14.13 -3.69 -5.25
CA SER A 308 13.94 -4.04 -3.84
C SER A 308 12.86 -5.11 -3.62
N VAL A 309 11.80 -5.14 -4.44
CA VAL A 309 10.77 -6.18 -4.32
C VAL A 309 11.28 -7.56 -4.77
N PRO A 310 11.97 -7.71 -5.92
CA PRO A 310 12.65 -8.97 -6.25
C PRO A 310 13.64 -9.44 -5.18
N GLN A 311 14.39 -8.53 -4.56
CA GLN A 311 15.31 -8.84 -3.46
C GLN A 311 14.57 -9.39 -2.22
N ILE A 312 13.45 -8.77 -1.81
CA ILE A 312 12.60 -9.28 -0.72
C ILE A 312 12.06 -10.68 -1.08
N TRP A 313 11.58 -10.84 -2.33
CA TRP A 313 11.04 -12.11 -2.80
C TRP A 313 12.08 -13.23 -2.73
N MET A 314 13.25 -13.04 -3.34
CA MET A 314 14.31 -14.05 -3.35
C MET A 314 14.83 -14.33 -1.93
N ALA A 315 15.06 -13.31 -1.12
CA ALA A 315 15.50 -13.48 0.26
C ALA A 315 14.52 -14.33 1.09
N THR A 316 13.23 -14.17 0.84
CA THR A 316 12.19 -14.97 1.50
C THR A 316 12.22 -16.41 1.02
N VAL A 317 12.33 -16.64 -0.29
CA VAL A 317 12.43 -17.99 -0.88
C VAL A 317 13.69 -18.72 -0.38
N GLU A 318 14.84 -18.06 -0.34
CA GLU A 318 16.10 -18.63 0.18
C GLU A 318 15.98 -18.96 1.68
N ALA A 319 15.32 -18.10 2.47
CA ALA A 319 15.09 -18.36 3.90
C ALA A 319 14.20 -19.59 4.14
N GLU A 320 13.21 -19.85 3.29
CA GLU A 320 12.40 -21.07 3.36
C GLU A 320 13.23 -22.33 3.06
N GLN A 321 14.10 -22.28 2.04
CA GLN A 321 14.87 -23.44 1.58
C GLN A 321 15.98 -23.88 2.55
N ASN A 322 16.57 -22.95 3.31
CA ASN A 322 17.67 -23.25 4.25
C ASN A 322 17.23 -24.00 5.53
N THR A 323 16.03 -24.58 5.56
CA THR A 323 15.44 -25.24 6.74
C THR A 323 15.13 -26.72 6.53
N GLU A 324 15.40 -27.26 5.33
CA GLU A 324 15.43 -28.72 5.05
C GLU A 324 16.83 -29.29 5.24
#